data_AF-A0A533YLL6-F1
#
_entry.id   AF-A0A533YLL6-F1
#
_cell.length_a   1.000
_cell.length_b   1.000
_cell.length_c   1.000
_cell.angle_alpha   90.00
_cell.angle_beta   90.00
_cell.angle_gamma   90.00
#
_symmetry.space_group_name_H-M   'P 1'
#
loop_
_entity.id
_entity.type
_entity.pdbx_description
1 polymer ?
#
loop_
_entity_poly.entity_id
_entity_poly.type
_entity_poly.pdbx_seq_one_letter_code
_entity_poly.pdbx_strand_id
1 'polypeptide(L)'
;METFNTKSEELCTQTLHDVGVTLVACAVVCALLFAVPTPMQPDFEGRSPRYSKRELLRTIHWYAKQYRLDPALLRAVVKAESDFDPGAVSRKGAVGLMQLMPHTAAHHRVADPFDPIQNIRAGAKQLRRLVNRYDGNLPLALAAYNAGAQRVKDQKVPRIRETRAYVHKVLRFYRHFKSREQPHKVNPPRVQYRLVMPKRPSPLLAAPPPMKGSDLQPGRFSKAKLPGAHYRPAPPKRPSPPAAAHKPKKGSDPQPDPYTDPPQASVSF
;
A
#
# COMPACT_ATOMS: atom_id res chain seq x y z
N MET A 1 -84.41 -17.68 18.18
CA MET A 1 -83.14 -17.83 18.94
C MET A 1 -82.01 -18.16 17.95
N GLU A 2 -81.70 -17.30 16.97
CA GLU A 2 -80.76 -17.68 15.89
C GLU A 2 -80.01 -16.48 15.26
N THR A 3 -79.54 -15.52 16.05
CA THR A 3 -78.78 -14.37 15.51
C THR A 3 -77.50 -14.02 16.29
N PHE A 4 -77.08 -14.87 17.22
CA PHE A 4 -75.86 -14.64 18.02
C PHE A 4 -74.63 -15.44 17.58
N ASN A 5 -74.76 -16.34 16.60
CA ASN A 5 -73.65 -17.25 16.24
C ASN A 5 -72.83 -16.83 15.01
N THR A 6 -73.32 -15.93 14.15
CA THR A 6 -72.62 -15.58 12.90
C THR A 6 -71.53 -14.51 13.07
N LYS A 7 -71.69 -13.56 14.00
CA LYS A 7 -70.67 -12.52 14.23
C LYS A 7 -69.40 -13.04 14.88
N SER A 8 -69.48 -14.13 15.64
CA SER A 8 -68.33 -14.73 16.33
C SER A 8 -67.42 -15.51 15.38
N GLU A 9 -67.98 -16.11 14.33
CA GLU A 9 -67.21 -16.86 13.32
C GLU A 9 -66.52 -15.95 12.29
N GLU A 10 -67.14 -14.83 11.89
CA GLU A 10 -66.50 -13.81 11.03
C GLU A 10 -65.34 -13.11 11.75
N LEU A 11 -65.49 -12.78 13.04
CA LEU A 11 -64.40 -12.15 13.81
C LEU A 11 -63.21 -13.10 14.03
N CYS A 12 -63.46 -14.40 14.14
CA CYS A 12 -62.42 -15.42 14.32
C CYS A 12 -61.59 -15.64 13.04
N THR A 13 -62.25 -15.66 11.88
CA THR A 13 -61.57 -15.82 10.58
C THR A 13 -60.79 -14.57 10.19
N GLN A 14 -61.30 -13.38 10.50
CA GLN A 14 -60.64 -12.10 10.19
C GLN A 14 -59.39 -11.86 11.05
N THR A 15 -59.42 -12.26 12.32
CA THR A 15 -58.25 -12.18 13.22
C THR A 15 -57.15 -13.19 12.87
N LEU A 16 -57.51 -14.41 12.42
CA LEU A 16 -56.52 -15.40 11.96
C LEU A 16 -55.84 -14.96 10.65
N HIS A 17 -56.56 -14.27 9.76
CA HIS A 17 -56.00 -13.73 8.52
C HIS A 17 -54.99 -12.60 8.79
N ASP A 18 -55.30 -11.69 9.73
CA ASP A 18 -54.40 -10.58 10.09
C ASP A 18 -53.10 -11.04 10.78
N VAL A 19 -53.18 -12.07 11.63
CA VAL A 19 -51.99 -12.65 12.29
C VAL A 19 -51.11 -13.38 11.26
N GLY A 20 -51.71 -14.09 10.31
CA GLY A 20 -51.00 -14.78 9.23
C GLY A 20 -50.27 -13.81 8.28
N VAL A 21 -50.94 -12.73 7.86
CA VAL A 21 -50.34 -11.70 7.00
C VAL A 21 -49.19 -10.98 7.71
N THR A 22 -49.33 -10.73 9.01
CA THR A 22 -48.27 -10.09 9.82
C THR A 22 -47.04 -11.01 9.99
N LEU A 23 -47.25 -12.32 10.20
CA LEU A 23 -46.15 -13.30 10.29
C LEU A 23 -45.40 -13.47 8.97
N VAL A 24 -46.12 -13.54 7.84
CA VAL A 24 -45.50 -13.63 6.50
C VAL A 24 -44.76 -12.34 6.16
N ALA A 25 -45.32 -11.17 6.47
CA ALA A 25 -44.64 -9.89 6.29
C ALA A 25 -43.37 -9.78 7.14
N CYS A 26 -43.41 -10.21 8.41
CA CYS A 26 -42.23 -10.25 9.27
C CYS A 26 -41.16 -11.25 8.77
N ALA A 27 -41.56 -12.40 8.21
CA ALA A 27 -40.64 -13.37 7.63
C ALA A 27 -39.97 -12.85 6.35
N VAL A 28 -40.73 -12.15 5.48
CA VAL A 28 -40.18 -11.53 4.26
C VAL A 28 -39.28 -10.35 4.61
N VAL A 29 -39.64 -9.52 5.60
CA VAL A 29 -38.78 -8.43 6.09
C VAL A 29 -37.52 -8.99 6.75
N CYS A 30 -37.60 -10.07 7.54
CA CYS A 30 -36.40 -10.76 8.05
C CYS A 30 -35.55 -11.33 6.92
N ALA A 31 -36.14 -12.01 5.94
CA ALA A 31 -35.40 -12.56 4.79
C ALA A 31 -34.72 -11.46 3.96
N LEU A 32 -35.34 -10.29 3.81
CA LEU A 32 -34.78 -9.13 3.13
C LEU A 32 -33.74 -8.36 3.99
N LEU A 33 -33.84 -8.41 5.32
CA LEU A 33 -32.87 -7.84 6.26
C LEU A 33 -31.64 -8.75 6.50
N PHE A 34 -31.77 -10.06 6.26
CA PHE A 34 -30.67 -11.04 6.34
C PHE A 34 -30.09 -11.44 4.97
N ALA A 35 -30.68 -10.98 3.87
CA ALA A 35 -30.08 -11.05 2.53
C ALA A 35 -29.03 -9.96 2.28
N VAL A 36 -28.38 -9.46 3.34
CA VAL A 36 -27.11 -8.76 3.18
C VAL A 36 -26.13 -9.83 2.72
N PRO A 37 -25.46 -9.70 1.55
CA PRO A 37 -24.32 -10.54 1.27
C PRO A 37 -23.39 -10.38 2.46
N THR A 38 -23.18 -11.46 3.22
CA THR A 38 -22.12 -11.52 4.22
C THR A 38 -20.89 -10.88 3.58
N PRO A 39 -20.17 -9.95 4.24
CA PRO A 39 -18.91 -9.50 3.70
C PRO A 39 -18.14 -10.77 3.40
N MET A 40 -17.88 -10.98 2.11
CA MET A 40 -17.14 -12.11 1.59
C MET A 40 -15.96 -12.25 2.53
N GLN A 41 -15.98 -13.27 3.39
CA GLN A 41 -14.79 -13.61 4.13
C GLN A 41 -13.78 -13.84 3.03
N PRO A 42 -12.69 -13.04 2.94
CA PRO A 42 -11.74 -13.25 1.89
C PRO A 42 -11.34 -14.70 1.98
N ASP A 43 -11.51 -15.42 0.88
CA ASP A 43 -11.10 -16.80 0.71
C ASP A 43 -9.61 -16.83 1.08
N PHE A 44 -9.33 -17.05 2.38
CA PHE A 44 -7.98 -17.05 2.93
C PHE A 44 -7.39 -18.41 2.63
N GLU A 45 -7.48 -18.83 1.37
CA GLU A 45 -6.64 -19.87 0.79
C GLU A 45 -5.23 -19.31 0.66
N GLY A 46 -4.59 -19.08 1.81
CA GLY A 46 -3.17 -19.31 2.09
C GLY A 46 -2.12 -18.70 1.15
N ARG A 47 -2.46 -17.76 0.27
CA ARG A 47 -1.52 -17.20 -0.69
C ARG A 47 -1.85 -15.75 -1.02
N SER A 48 -1.80 -14.88 0.00
CA SER A 48 -1.34 -13.50 -0.25
C SER A 48 -0.10 -13.63 -1.15
N PRO A 49 -0.01 -12.91 -2.29
CA PRO A 49 1.14 -13.01 -3.18
C PRO A 49 2.37 -12.86 -2.30
N ARG A 50 3.23 -13.89 -2.25
CA ARG A 50 4.43 -13.83 -1.41
C ARG A 50 5.33 -12.77 -2.05
N TYR A 51 5.17 -11.52 -1.61
CA TYR A 51 6.04 -10.43 -2.03
C TYR A 51 7.45 -10.81 -1.64
N SER A 52 8.32 -10.98 -2.63
CA SER A 52 9.73 -11.16 -2.35
C SER A 52 10.24 -9.93 -1.59
N LYS A 53 11.26 -10.12 -0.75
CA LYS A 53 11.93 -9.02 -0.06
C LYS A 53 12.35 -7.90 -1.03
N ARG A 54 12.75 -8.26 -2.26
CA ARG A 54 13.14 -7.30 -3.29
C ARG A 54 11.95 -6.47 -3.78
N GLU A 55 10.81 -7.10 -4.05
CA GLU A 55 9.60 -6.38 -4.45
C GLU A 55 9.10 -5.47 -3.34
N LEU A 56 9.09 -5.96 -2.09
CA LEU A 56 8.71 -5.15 -0.94
C LEU A 56 9.60 -3.89 -0.81
N LEU A 57 10.91 -4.04 -0.92
CA LEU A 57 11.84 -2.90 -0.86
C LEU A 57 11.64 -1.92 -2.04
N ARG A 58 11.32 -2.41 -3.24
CA ARG A 58 10.96 -1.54 -4.37
C ARG A 58 9.66 -0.78 -4.11
N THR A 59 8.63 -1.43 -3.57
CA THR A 59 7.35 -0.81 -3.21
C THR A 59 7.54 0.28 -2.17
N ILE A 60 8.34 0.01 -1.12
CA ILE A 60 8.73 1.00 -0.11
C ILE A 60 9.43 2.19 -0.78
N HIS A 61 10.44 1.92 -1.60
CA HIS A 61 11.16 2.99 -2.30
C HIS A 61 10.23 3.84 -3.17
N TRP A 62 9.36 3.20 -3.94
CA TRP A 62 8.41 3.87 -4.83
C TRP A 62 7.48 4.79 -4.06
N TYR A 63 6.78 4.29 -3.03
CA TYR A 63 5.86 5.10 -2.24
C TYR A 63 6.56 6.18 -1.43
N ALA A 64 7.78 5.94 -0.93
CA ALA A 64 8.57 6.97 -0.30
C ALA A 64 8.80 8.15 -1.25
N LYS A 65 9.20 7.88 -2.51
CA LYS A 65 9.39 8.92 -3.52
C LYS A 65 8.10 9.65 -3.87
N GLN A 66 6.99 8.93 -4.08
CA GLN A 66 5.70 9.54 -4.39
C GLN A 66 5.23 10.51 -3.30
N TYR A 67 5.42 10.14 -2.03
CA TYR A 67 5.03 10.98 -0.89
C TYR A 67 6.14 11.92 -0.40
N ARG A 68 7.21 12.13 -1.19
CA ARG A 68 8.34 13.00 -0.84
C ARG A 68 8.90 12.72 0.56
N LEU A 69 9.09 11.43 0.84
CA LEU A 69 9.77 10.90 2.01
C LEU A 69 11.12 10.34 1.58
N ASP A 70 12.07 10.33 2.52
CA ASP A 70 13.31 9.59 2.33
C ASP A 70 13.02 8.08 2.29
N PRO A 71 13.45 7.34 1.24
CA PRO A 71 13.28 5.89 1.19
C PRO A 71 13.82 5.16 2.41
N ALA A 72 14.96 5.61 2.96
CA ALA A 72 15.54 5.03 4.16
C ALA A 72 14.65 5.27 5.40
N LEU A 73 13.93 6.41 5.46
CA LEU A 73 13.00 6.70 6.57
C LEU A 73 11.78 5.79 6.51
N LEU A 74 11.13 5.67 5.34
CA LEU A 74 9.95 4.83 5.21
C LEU A 74 10.30 3.35 5.48
N ARG A 75 11.45 2.89 4.98
CA ARG A 75 11.99 1.57 5.29
C ARG A 75 12.26 1.36 6.78
N ALA A 76 12.76 2.40 7.48
CA ALA A 76 12.98 2.35 8.91
C ALA A 76 11.68 2.20 9.72
N VAL A 77 10.62 2.90 9.30
CA VAL A 77 9.28 2.74 9.90
C VAL A 77 8.75 1.32 9.67
N VAL A 78 8.77 0.81 8.43
CA VAL A 78 8.31 -0.57 8.15
C VAL A 78 9.09 -1.61 8.98
N LYS A 79 10.42 -1.49 9.04
CA LYS A 79 11.25 -2.38 9.89
C LYS A 79 10.88 -2.26 11.37
N ALA A 80 10.51 -1.07 11.84
CA ALA A 80 10.17 -0.86 13.23
C ALA A 80 8.79 -1.39 13.59
N GLU A 81 7.82 -1.24 12.71
CA GLU A 81 6.42 -1.63 12.93
C GLU A 81 6.21 -3.14 12.88
N SER A 82 6.72 -3.80 11.84
CA SER A 82 6.37 -5.20 11.54
C SER A 82 7.57 -6.11 11.30
N ASP A 83 8.78 -5.56 11.25
CA ASP A 83 9.94 -6.26 10.68
C ASP A 83 9.67 -6.85 9.28
N PHE A 84 9.00 -6.08 8.43
CA PHE A 84 8.63 -6.49 7.07
C PHE A 84 7.64 -7.67 7.00
N ASP A 85 6.95 -7.99 8.08
CA ASP A 85 5.86 -8.98 8.10
C ASP A 85 4.53 -8.34 7.64
N PRO A 86 3.98 -8.71 6.47
CA PRO A 86 2.69 -8.21 6.02
C PRO A 86 1.51 -8.79 6.79
N GLY A 87 1.69 -9.91 7.50
CA GLY A 87 0.68 -10.56 8.34
C GLY A 87 0.62 -10.02 9.78
N ALA A 88 1.46 -9.04 10.13
CA ALA A 88 1.58 -8.58 11.51
C ALA A 88 0.28 -7.95 12.03
N VAL A 89 -0.16 -8.40 13.22
CA VAL A 89 -1.29 -7.80 13.96
C VAL A 89 -0.85 -7.51 15.40
N SER A 90 -0.97 -6.27 15.84
CA SER A 90 -0.67 -5.92 17.23
C SER A 90 -1.84 -6.23 18.16
N ARG A 91 -1.57 -6.30 19.48
CA ARG A 91 -2.61 -6.45 20.52
C ARG A 91 -3.67 -5.34 20.50
N LYS A 92 -3.34 -4.16 19.95
CA LYS A 92 -4.25 -3.00 19.84
C LYS A 92 -5.03 -3.02 18.51
N GLY A 93 -4.81 -4.02 17.65
CA GLY A 93 -5.49 -4.16 16.36
C GLY A 93 -4.85 -3.42 15.19
N ALA A 94 -3.61 -2.93 15.33
CA ALA A 94 -2.86 -2.39 14.21
C ALA A 94 -2.44 -3.50 13.24
N VAL A 95 -2.53 -3.27 11.93
CA VAL A 95 -2.39 -4.33 10.90
C VAL A 95 -1.31 -4.02 9.86
N GLY A 96 -0.60 -5.06 9.46
CA GLY A 96 0.29 -5.10 8.31
C GLY A 96 1.62 -4.38 8.50
N LEU A 97 2.28 -4.13 7.37
CA LEU A 97 3.67 -3.68 7.32
C LEU A 97 3.97 -2.38 8.07
N MET A 98 3.04 -1.43 8.01
CA MET A 98 3.14 -0.12 8.64
C MET A 98 2.23 0.02 9.86
N GLN A 99 1.68 -1.10 10.35
CA GLN A 99 0.82 -1.20 11.53
C GLN A 99 -0.26 -0.10 11.55
N LEU A 100 -1.11 -0.11 10.53
CA LEU A 100 -2.22 0.84 10.44
C LEU A 100 -3.31 0.43 11.42
N MET A 101 -3.73 1.36 12.28
CA MET A 101 -4.96 1.20 13.05
C MET A 101 -6.17 1.15 12.11
N PRO A 102 -7.25 0.41 12.43
CA PRO A 102 -8.41 0.26 11.56
C PRO A 102 -9.01 1.60 11.10
N HIS A 103 -9.13 2.57 12.00
CA HIS A 103 -9.58 3.92 11.66
C HIS A 103 -8.65 4.62 10.64
N THR A 104 -7.33 4.45 10.78
CA THR A 104 -6.36 5.03 9.84
C THR A 104 -6.45 4.36 8.47
N ALA A 105 -6.61 3.04 8.42
CA ALA A 105 -6.83 2.29 7.19
C ALA A 105 -8.12 2.76 6.47
N ALA A 106 -9.22 2.93 7.23
CA ALA A 106 -10.49 3.45 6.71
C ALA A 106 -10.35 4.88 6.16
N HIS A 107 -9.70 5.79 6.91
CA HIS A 107 -9.44 7.16 6.47
C HIS A 107 -8.68 7.22 5.14
N HIS A 108 -7.78 6.27 4.89
CA HIS A 108 -7.01 6.17 3.64
C HIS A 108 -7.64 5.24 2.59
N ARG A 109 -8.87 4.76 2.81
CA ARG A 109 -9.63 3.88 1.89
C ARG A 109 -8.84 2.62 1.52
N VAL A 110 -8.22 2.00 2.51
CA VAL A 110 -7.57 0.69 2.38
C VAL A 110 -8.64 -0.38 2.40
N ALA A 111 -8.76 -1.15 1.32
CA ALA A 111 -9.71 -2.25 1.23
C ALA A 111 -9.18 -3.51 1.93
N ASP A 112 -7.89 -3.78 1.75
CA ASP A 112 -7.19 -4.87 2.44
C ASP A 112 -5.93 -4.31 3.16
N PRO A 113 -5.92 -4.25 4.51
CA PRO A 113 -4.77 -3.77 5.25
C PRO A 113 -3.62 -4.78 5.32
N PHE A 114 -3.82 -6.04 4.92
CA PHE A 114 -2.75 -7.04 4.78
C PHE A 114 -2.05 -6.96 3.41
N ASP A 115 -2.69 -6.38 2.39
CA ASP A 115 -2.04 -6.14 1.10
C ASP A 115 -0.86 -5.13 1.26
N PRO A 116 0.38 -5.54 0.96
CA PRO A 116 1.56 -4.71 1.14
C PRO A 116 1.52 -3.37 0.40
N ILE A 117 0.97 -3.34 -0.81
CA ILE A 117 0.91 -2.13 -1.63
C ILE A 117 -0.04 -1.13 -0.98
N GLN A 118 -1.25 -1.55 -0.64
CA GLN A 118 -2.24 -0.70 0.02
C GLN A 118 -1.76 -0.21 1.39
N ASN A 119 -1.19 -1.10 2.20
CA ASN A 119 -0.70 -0.77 3.54
C ASN A 119 0.46 0.24 3.49
N ILE A 120 1.47 0.00 2.65
CA ILE A 120 2.60 0.92 2.47
C ILE A 120 2.12 2.26 1.92
N ARG A 121 1.22 2.27 0.93
CA ARG A 121 0.67 3.51 0.38
C ARG A 121 0.03 4.38 1.46
N ALA A 122 -0.86 3.78 2.24
CA ALA A 122 -1.61 4.48 3.27
C ALA A 122 -0.69 4.93 4.42
N GLY A 123 0.22 4.07 4.88
CA GLY A 123 1.19 4.44 5.90
C GLY A 123 2.18 5.51 5.46
N ALA A 124 2.65 5.48 4.21
CA ALA A 124 3.51 6.53 3.65
C ALA A 124 2.77 7.87 3.56
N LYS A 125 1.51 7.86 3.10
CA LYS A 125 0.65 9.04 3.10
C LYS A 125 0.46 9.58 4.52
N GLN A 126 0.18 8.71 5.48
CA GLN A 126 0.02 9.07 6.89
C GLN A 126 1.29 9.72 7.45
N LEU A 127 2.45 9.09 7.22
CA LEU A 127 3.73 9.60 7.67
C LEU A 127 4.03 10.98 7.06
N ARG A 128 3.80 11.18 5.76
CA ARG A 128 3.98 12.50 5.12
C ARG A 128 3.08 13.57 5.74
N ARG A 129 1.82 13.27 6.08
CA ARG A 129 0.94 14.21 6.77
C ARG A 129 1.54 14.65 8.10
N LEU A 130 2.08 13.72 8.88
CA LEU A 130 2.69 14.02 10.16
C LEU A 130 4.01 14.79 10.01
N VAL A 131 4.85 14.43 9.02
CA VAL A 131 6.06 15.19 8.72
C VAL A 131 5.73 16.64 8.31
N ASN A 132 4.63 16.87 7.56
CA ASN A 132 4.13 18.23 7.29
C ASN A 132 3.70 18.94 8.57
N ARG A 133 2.88 18.29 9.39
CA ARG A 133 2.31 18.89 10.61
C ARG A 133 3.37 19.38 11.60
N TYR A 134 4.52 18.71 11.64
CA TYR A 134 5.61 19.04 12.56
C TYR A 134 6.81 19.66 11.83
N ASP A 135 6.61 20.31 10.68
CA ASP A 135 7.62 21.08 9.95
C ASP A 135 8.94 20.32 9.68
N GLY A 136 8.83 19.02 9.40
CA GLY A 136 10.00 18.17 9.17
C GLY A 136 10.69 17.65 10.44
N ASN A 137 10.22 17.99 11.63
CA ASN A 137 10.73 17.46 12.90
C ASN A 137 10.40 15.96 13.02
N LEU A 138 11.34 15.12 12.59
CA LEU A 138 11.17 13.67 12.56
C LEU A 138 10.86 13.06 13.94
N PRO A 139 11.55 13.42 15.05
CA PRO A 139 11.17 12.94 16.37
C PRO A 139 9.69 13.16 16.73
N LEU A 140 9.14 14.35 16.45
CA LEU A 140 7.74 14.66 16.73
C LEU A 140 6.79 13.92 15.78
N ALA A 141 7.09 13.90 14.48
CA ALA A 141 6.28 13.18 13.51
C ALA A 141 6.21 11.68 13.81
N LEU A 142 7.32 11.05 14.20
CA LEU A 142 7.38 9.64 14.59
C LEU A 142 6.67 9.39 15.92
N ALA A 143 6.78 10.31 16.89
CA ALA A 143 6.03 10.21 18.13
C ALA A 143 4.51 10.27 17.86
N ALA A 144 4.07 11.16 16.99
CA ALA A 144 2.68 11.28 16.59
C ALA A 144 2.19 10.09 15.76
N TYR A 145 3.06 9.47 14.96
CA TYR A 145 2.73 8.25 14.22
C TYR A 145 2.39 7.10 15.18
N ASN A 146 3.18 6.95 16.24
CA ASN A 146 3.00 5.88 17.22
C ASN A 146 1.91 6.17 18.27
N ALA A 147 1.86 7.41 18.78
CA ALA A 147 1.01 7.77 19.92
C ALA A 147 -0.26 8.55 19.54
N GLY A 148 -0.40 8.93 18.27
CA GLY A 148 -1.40 9.91 17.82
C GLY A 148 -0.94 11.35 18.03
N ALA A 149 -1.30 12.23 17.10
CA ALA A 149 -0.88 13.64 17.12
C ALA A 149 -1.42 14.41 18.35
N GLN A 150 -2.58 14.02 18.87
CA GLN A 150 -3.15 14.62 20.07
C GLN A 150 -2.24 14.52 21.29
N ARG A 151 -1.40 13.47 21.37
CA ARG A 151 -0.42 13.29 22.45
C ARG A 151 0.87 14.10 22.24
N VAL A 152 1.01 14.79 21.11
CA VAL A 152 2.19 15.59 20.72
C VAL A 152 1.78 17.06 20.50
N LYS A 153 0.62 17.48 21.03
CA LYS A 153 0.08 18.84 20.88
C LYS A 153 1.02 19.94 21.38
N ASP A 154 1.80 19.65 22.42
CA ASP A 154 2.72 20.61 23.04
C ASP A 154 4.08 20.67 22.32
N GLN A 155 4.17 20.17 21.07
CA GLN A 155 5.41 20.13 20.27
C GLN A 155 6.56 19.39 20.98
N LYS A 156 6.23 18.39 21.80
CA LYS A 156 7.18 17.59 22.58
C LYS A 156 6.88 16.11 22.43
N VAL A 157 7.94 15.30 22.39
CA VAL A 157 7.79 13.84 22.46
C VAL A 157 7.20 13.49 23.84
N PRO A 158 6.05 12.80 23.91
CA PRO A 158 5.34 12.56 25.15
C PRO A 158 6.20 11.73 26.12
N ARG A 159 5.92 11.84 27.42
CA ARG A 159 6.59 11.04 28.47
C ARG A 159 6.08 9.59 28.51
N ILE A 160 5.81 9.00 27.34
CA ILE A 160 5.36 7.62 27.16
C ILE A 160 6.58 6.77 26.80
N ARG A 161 6.88 5.76 27.64
CA ARG A 161 8.06 4.91 27.47
C ARG A 161 8.08 4.20 26.11
N GLU A 162 6.95 3.63 25.71
CA GLU A 162 6.78 2.94 24.42
C GLU A 162 7.10 3.87 23.24
N THR A 163 6.53 5.08 23.24
CA THR A 163 6.73 6.06 22.16
C THR A 163 8.17 6.55 22.07
N ARG A 164 8.84 6.82 23.19
CA ARG A 164 10.26 7.20 23.17
C ARG A 164 11.14 6.09 22.64
N ALA A 165 10.88 4.86 23.05
CA ALA A 165 11.58 3.68 22.54
C ALA A 165 11.35 3.52 21.03
N TYR A 166 10.10 3.71 20.56
CA TYR A 166 9.75 3.69 19.16
C TYR A 166 10.52 4.73 18.34
N VAL A 167 10.52 6.00 18.77
CA VAL A 167 11.25 7.08 18.08
C VAL A 167 12.74 6.76 17.98
N HIS A 168 13.38 6.34 19.07
CA HIS A 168 14.79 5.95 19.04
C HIS A 168 15.05 4.75 18.11
N LYS A 169 14.18 3.74 18.14
CA LYS A 169 14.27 2.55 17.29
C LYS A 169 14.20 2.91 15.81
N VAL A 170 13.23 3.74 15.40
CA VAL A 170 13.10 4.18 14.00
C VAL A 170 14.30 5.02 13.57
N LEU A 171 14.72 6.02 14.37
CA LEU A 171 15.87 6.87 14.02
C LEU A 171 17.18 6.09 13.92
N ARG A 172 17.35 5.04 14.74
CA ARG A 172 18.48 4.12 14.62
C ARG A 172 18.45 3.37 13.28
N PHE A 173 17.31 2.79 12.90
CA PHE A 173 17.17 2.12 11.60
C PHE A 173 17.35 3.10 10.44
N TYR A 174 16.83 4.31 10.56
CA TYR A 174 16.94 5.33 9.54
C TYR A 174 18.40 5.69 9.25
N ARG A 175 19.21 5.96 10.28
CA ARG A 175 20.66 6.20 10.11
C ARG A 175 21.37 5.02 9.46
N HIS A 176 21.03 3.80 9.88
CA HIS A 176 21.60 2.58 9.32
C HIS A 176 21.27 2.43 7.83
N PHE A 177 20.01 2.61 7.42
CA PHE A 177 19.63 2.51 6.01
C PHE A 177 20.16 3.69 5.17
N LYS A 178 20.17 4.89 5.74
CA LYS A 178 20.69 6.09 5.06
C LYS A 178 22.17 5.96 4.72
N SER A 179 22.98 5.41 5.64
CA SER A 179 24.42 5.19 5.38
C SER A 179 24.70 4.15 4.28
N ARG A 180 23.78 3.19 4.07
CA ARG A 180 23.90 2.16 3.03
C ARG A 180 23.40 2.61 1.66
N GLU A 181 22.50 3.59 1.62
CA GLU A 181 21.96 4.15 0.37
C GLU A 181 22.77 5.34 -0.17
N GLN A 182 23.55 6.00 0.68
CA GLN A 182 24.54 6.95 0.18
C GLN A 182 25.63 6.15 -0.54
N PRO A 183 25.92 6.44 -1.81
CA PRO A 183 27.12 5.91 -2.42
C PRO A 183 28.25 6.44 -1.55
N HIS A 184 28.94 5.56 -0.83
CA HIS A 184 30.26 5.91 -0.36
C HIS A 184 30.98 6.52 -1.56
N LYS A 185 31.61 7.68 -1.38
CA LYS A 185 32.76 8.04 -2.19
C LYS A 185 33.80 6.95 -1.95
N VAL A 186 33.58 5.78 -2.53
CA VAL A 186 34.57 4.75 -2.68
C VAL A 186 35.54 5.43 -3.61
N ASN A 187 36.64 5.98 -3.06
CA ASN A 187 37.86 6.03 -3.84
C ASN A 187 37.93 4.63 -4.45
N PRO A 188 37.81 4.48 -5.79
CA PRO A 188 37.86 3.16 -6.37
C PRO A 188 39.08 2.50 -5.76
N PRO A 189 39.01 1.22 -5.36
CA PRO A 189 40.25 0.52 -5.03
C PRO A 189 41.21 0.90 -6.14
N ARG A 190 42.42 1.35 -5.79
CA ARG A 190 43.49 1.44 -6.76
C ARG A 190 43.69 0.02 -7.24
N VAL A 191 42.85 -0.41 -8.17
CA VAL A 191 43.12 -1.50 -9.08
C VAL A 191 44.31 -0.91 -9.81
N GLN A 192 45.50 -1.19 -9.29
CA GLN A 192 46.62 -1.27 -10.19
C GLN A 192 46.17 -2.33 -11.19
N TYR A 193 45.68 -1.87 -12.33
CA TYR A 193 45.74 -2.68 -13.52
C TYR A 193 47.24 -2.94 -13.66
N ARG A 194 47.75 -4.00 -13.02
CA ARG A 194 48.95 -4.63 -13.50
C ARG A 194 48.50 -5.10 -14.87
N LEU A 195 48.76 -4.26 -15.86
CA LEU A 195 48.61 -4.59 -17.24
C LEU A 195 49.52 -5.79 -17.41
N VAL A 196 48.97 -7.00 -17.26
CA VAL A 196 49.66 -8.22 -17.63
C VAL A 196 49.63 -8.17 -19.13
N MET A 197 50.59 -7.43 -19.68
CA MET A 197 50.94 -7.50 -21.09
C MET A 197 51.07 -8.99 -21.40
N PRO A 198 50.31 -9.55 -22.36
CA PRO A 198 50.60 -10.90 -22.81
C PRO A 198 52.07 -10.91 -23.23
N LYS A 199 52.83 -11.89 -22.74
CA LYS A 199 54.20 -12.13 -23.22
C LYS A 199 54.14 -12.13 -24.74
N ARG A 200 55.04 -11.34 -25.34
CA ARG A 200 55.17 -11.12 -26.79
C ARG A 200 54.77 -12.38 -27.57
N PRO A 201 53.86 -12.30 -28.56
CA PRO A 201 53.69 -13.41 -29.47
C PRO A 201 55.06 -13.68 -30.13
N SER A 202 55.42 -14.96 -30.19
CA SER A 202 56.59 -15.46 -30.93
C SER A 202 56.62 -14.88 -32.35
N PRO A 203 57.81 -14.76 -32.97
CA PRO A 203 57.94 -14.09 -34.26
C PRO A 203 56.98 -14.71 -35.28
N LEU A 204 56.20 -13.84 -35.92
CA LEU A 204 55.34 -14.17 -37.05
C LEU A 204 56.13 -15.00 -38.06
N LEU A 205 55.58 -16.17 -38.39
CA LEU A 205 55.88 -16.89 -39.62
C LEU A 205 55.77 -15.91 -40.79
N ALA A 206 56.75 -15.94 -41.69
CA ALA A 206 57.01 -15.01 -42.77
C ALA A 206 55.75 -14.41 -43.44
N ALA A 207 55.79 -13.10 -43.66
CA ALA A 207 54.80 -12.40 -44.48
C ALA A 207 54.79 -12.97 -45.91
N PRO A 208 53.62 -13.19 -46.53
CA PRO A 208 53.55 -13.45 -47.96
C PRO A 208 53.98 -12.18 -48.74
N PRO A 209 54.56 -12.34 -49.95
CA PRO A 209 55.04 -11.21 -50.74
C PRO A 209 53.89 -10.25 -51.12
N PRO A 210 54.20 -8.96 -51.36
CA PRO A 210 53.19 -7.95 -51.66
C PRO A 210 52.46 -8.29 -52.97
N MET A 211 51.14 -8.34 -52.92
CA MET A 211 50.30 -8.47 -54.10
C MET A 211 50.41 -7.22 -54.99
N LYS A 212 50.62 -7.42 -56.29
CA LYS A 212 50.61 -6.36 -57.31
C LYS A 212 49.18 -5.84 -57.51
N GLY A 213 49.04 -4.52 -57.66
CA GLY A 213 47.77 -3.82 -57.76
C GLY A 213 47.07 -3.95 -59.11
N SER A 214 46.45 -5.11 -59.39
CA SER A 214 45.57 -5.27 -60.56
C SER A 214 44.21 -5.94 -60.29
N ASP A 215 43.85 -6.28 -59.05
CA ASP A 215 42.60 -7.03 -58.77
C ASP A 215 41.57 -6.29 -57.89
N LEU A 216 41.37 -4.99 -58.13
CA LEU A 216 40.20 -4.27 -57.62
C LEU A 216 39.04 -4.40 -58.62
N GLN A 217 38.16 -5.38 -58.43
CA GLN A 217 36.82 -5.35 -59.02
C GLN A 217 35.78 -4.88 -57.98
N PRO A 218 34.90 -3.91 -58.30
CA PRO A 218 33.81 -3.50 -57.43
C PRO A 218 32.61 -4.43 -57.62
N GLY A 219 32.21 -5.17 -56.58
CA GLY A 219 31.11 -6.13 -56.69
C GLY A 219 30.36 -6.42 -55.39
N ARG A 220 29.09 -5.97 -55.36
CA ARG A 220 27.94 -6.49 -54.59
C ARG A 220 27.88 -6.27 -53.07
N PHE A 221 27.18 -5.20 -52.70
CA PHE A 221 26.41 -5.15 -51.45
C PHE A 221 25.15 -6.03 -51.59
N SER A 222 25.15 -7.21 -50.96
CA SER A 222 23.93 -7.97 -50.69
C SER A 222 23.25 -7.41 -49.44
N LYS A 223 22.02 -6.91 -49.63
CA LYS A 223 21.11 -6.44 -48.58
C LYS A 223 20.82 -7.57 -47.57
N ALA A 224 21.31 -7.43 -46.35
CA ALA A 224 20.85 -8.25 -45.23
C ALA A 224 19.54 -7.67 -44.67
N LYS A 225 18.50 -8.51 -44.68
CA LYS A 225 17.11 -8.23 -44.29
C LYS A 225 17.00 -8.25 -42.75
N LEU A 226 16.67 -7.10 -42.16
CA LEU A 226 16.29 -6.99 -40.75
C LEU A 226 14.85 -7.53 -40.54
N PRO A 227 14.58 -8.39 -39.54
CA PRO A 227 13.21 -8.79 -39.23
C PRO A 227 12.49 -7.67 -38.46
N GLY A 228 11.38 -7.19 -39.02
CA GLY A 228 10.49 -6.19 -38.44
C GLY A 228 9.69 -6.74 -37.26
N ALA A 229 9.86 -6.14 -36.08
CA ALA A 229 9.01 -6.36 -34.92
C ALA A 229 7.84 -5.38 -34.97
N HIS A 230 6.66 -5.87 -35.38
CA HIS A 230 5.41 -5.12 -35.27
C HIS A 230 4.89 -5.18 -33.83
N TYR A 231 5.11 -4.10 -33.08
CA TYR A 231 4.48 -3.89 -31.77
C TYR A 231 3.08 -3.27 -31.98
N ARG A 232 2.01 -3.99 -31.62
CA ARG A 232 0.64 -3.48 -31.51
C ARG A 232 0.34 -3.15 -30.04
N PRO A 233 0.07 -1.89 -29.66
CA PRO A 233 -0.40 -1.58 -28.32
C PRO A 233 -1.88 -2.02 -28.15
N ALA A 234 -2.20 -2.58 -26.98
CA ALA A 234 -3.57 -2.92 -26.60
C ALA A 234 -4.43 -1.66 -26.39
N PRO A 235 -5.73 -1.68 -26.70
CA PRO A 235 -6.61 -0.52 -26.53
C PRO A 235 -6.86 -0.20 -25.04
N PRO A 236 -7.09 1.08 -24.68
CA PRO A 236 -7.37 1.48 -23.30
C PRO A 236 -8.73 0.95 -22.84
N LYS A 237 -8.78 0.42 -21.61
CA LYS A 237 -10.03 0.03 -20.94
C LYS A 237 -10.87 1.27 -20.63
N ARG A 238 -12.16 1.25 -20.99
CA ARG A 238 -13.15 2.30 -20.68
C ARG A 238 -13.28 2.51 -19.16
N PRO A 239 -13.50 3.75 -18.68
CA PRO A 239 -13.86 4.02 -17.30
C PRO A 239 -15.31 3.60 -17.00
N SER A 240 -15.53 3.03 -15.81
CA SER A 240 -16.86 2.75 -15.25
C SER A 240 -17.56 4.04 -14.81
N PRO A 241 -18.91 4.13 -14.88
CA PRO A 241 -19.67 5.30 -14.47
C PRO A 241 -19.64 5.52 -12.94
N PRO A 242 -19.84 6.77 -12.47
CA PRO A 242 -19.83 7.10 -11.05
C PRO A 242 -21.07 6.57 -10.32
N ALA A 243 -20.87 5.96 -9.16
CA ALA A 243 -21.96 5.59 -8.25
C ALA A 243 -22.55 6.83 -7.57
N ALA A 244 -23.88 6.91 -7.57
CA ALA A 244 -24.66 8.01 -7.01
C ALA A 244 -24.50 8.12 -5.47
N ALA A 245 -24.47 9.37 -4.99
CA ALA A 245 -24.34 9.72 -3.59
C ALA A 245 -25.59 9.37 -2.77
N HIS A 246 -25.40 8.73 -1.60
CA HIS A 246 -26.42 8.61 -0.56
C HIS A 246 -26.11 9.59 0.58
N LYS A 247 -27.10 10.41 0.98
CA LYS A 247 -27.04 11.31 2.14
C LYS A 247 -27.11 10.52 3.46
N PRO A 248 -26.36 10.89 4.50
CA PRO A 248 -26.46 10.23 5.81
C PRO A 248 -27.69 10.68 6.60
N LYS A 249 -28.35 9.72 7.27
CA LYS A 249 -29.37 9.95 8.31
C LYS A 249 -28.71 10.34 9.65
N LYS A 250 -29.39 11.21 10.38
CA LYS A 250 -29.02 11.84 11.66
C LYS A 250 -29.30 10.89 12.83
N GLY A 251 -28.40 10.80 13.81
CA GLY A 251 -28.72 10.34 15.17
C GLY A 251 -27.97 9.10 15.67
N SER A 252 -26.77 9.31 16.21
CA SER A 252 -26.18 8.60 17.36
C SER A 252 -24.74 9.08 17.49
N ASP A 253 -24.46 9.97 18.44
CA ASP A 253 -23.12 10.54 18.60
C ASP A 253 -22.17 9.50 19.22
N PRO A 254 -21.12 9.05 18.51
CA PRO A 254 -20.10 8.20 19.07
C PRO A 254 -19.16 9.03 19.95
N GLN A 255 -18.79 8.51 21.12
CA GLN A 255 -17.72 9.08 21.93
C GLN A 255 -16.41 9.19 21.11
N PRO A 256 -15.68 10.32 21.18
CA PRO A 256 -14.52 10.56 20.34
C PRO A 256 -13.33 9.65 20.71
N ASP A 257 -12.84 8.91 19.70
CA ASP A 257 -11.66 8.05 19.78
C ASP A 257 -10.39 8.89 20.08
N PRO A 258 -9.53 8.52 21.05
CA PRO A 258 -8.30 9.25 21.40
C PRO A 258 -7.26 9.39 20.28
N TYR A 259 -7.48 8.77 19.10
CA TYR A 259 -6.65 8.92 17.90
C TYR A 259 -7.25 9.84 16.84
N THR A 260 -8.40 10.46 17.10
CA THR A 260 -9.00 11.44 16.18
C THR A 260 -8.37 12.83 16.34
N ASP A 261 -7.97 13.43 15.22
CA ASP A 261 -7.81 14.88 15.13
C ASP A 261 -9.18 15.51 14.85
N PRO A 262 -9.48 16.70 15.38
CA PRO A 262 -10.64 17.46 14.94
C PRO A 262 -10.54 17.78 13.43
N PRO A 263 -11.68 17.93 12.72
CA PRO A 263 -11.69 18.26 11.30
C PRO A 263 -10.90 19.55 11.07
N GLN A 264 -9.89 19.48 10.20
CA GLN A 264 -9.08 20.64 9.87
C GLN A 264 -9.86 21.54 8.92
N ALA A 265 -10.01 22.82 9.29
CA ALA A 265 -10.55 23.84 8.42
C ALA A 265 -9.72 23.89 7.13
N SER A 266 -10.39 23.69 5.99
CA SER A 266 -9.78 23.84 4.67
C SER A 266 -9.38 25.29 4.47
N VAL A 267 -8.10 25.58 4.63
CA VAL A 267 -7.51 26.80 4.06
C VAL A 267 -7.20 26.47 2.61
N SER A 268 -8.09 26.93 1.72
CA SER A 268 -7.83 26.99 0.28
C SER A 268 -6.68 27.95 0.04
N PHE A 269 -5.67 27.48 -0.71
CA PHE A 269 -4.73 28.35 -1.42
C PHE A 269 -5.20 28.46 -2.87
#